data_AF-A0A927XAG6-F1
#
_entry.id   AF-A0A927XAG6-F1
#
_cell.length_a   1.000
_cell.length_b   1.000
_cell.length_c   1.000
_cell.angle_alpha   90.00
_cell.angle_beta   90.00
_cell.angle_gamma   90.00
#
_symmetry.space_group_name_H-M   'P 1'
#
loop_
_entity.id
_entity.type
_entity.pdbx_description
1 polymer ?
#
loop_
_entity_poly.entity_id
_entity_poly.type
_entity_poly.pdbx_seq_one_letter_code
_entity_poly.pdbx_strand_id
1 'polypeptide(L)'
;MKKIILSLSILSSILSISSNVKRAKAETIEVEYTNSAYQICEVQSTLNNYFLGDSIYNSGTGTIRLKNSLRIKNPESKKLTFYFEFEEDISSYEIEPFGDFYFTMMDDENNYIFSFAEQFQTADEIKGIIERDDKIHYYSIDNTIYIEVDTSSLPEYLNIYGDEHESNYDFLKINFIEKATIQRFALSPTSYEDFEYTAPSLGLGAESDEVYSDGDALSYIINYDNRLSLEEIKQDIIAYDYHDNIQITPTVELDEYTPAINQNKLGTFSVKLKATDASNNSSTISLHFTIEDTTNPVFVGEKSIEIDYNDLPENKLLDLTQYIYAEDNHDGVIHLDDSFKTYNPKLFTSEEIPVTFTDESGNSISETITLTITDTNAPIIEGDDEIEIYQYQFSAVSDLLSLFTIEDNESGIKRKYIESNIRDLAKAGTYQIKVNAIDNSQNQTTKNVTLKIKDGVGPVFFINVQSLTLSNEEYQSAEQVISQLMENGSIKRMKYKKCEYITKDYESNYNKLGSYDTQIVCFDEEGNRDFYLVKINVKYSQGSNFFTRFYSSMINFFKTLWEHIKTLFYKIVNFFKQ
;
A
#
# COMPACT_ATOMS: atom_id res chain seq x y z
N MET A 1 40.53 -30.01 -28.63
CA MET A 1 39.79 -30.47 -29.84
C MET A 1 38.79 -29.38 -30.25
N LYS A 2 38.08 -29.45 -31.38
CA LYS A 2 37.24 -28.35 -31.92
C LYS A 2 35.78 -28.34 -31.39
N LYS A 3 35.13 -27.15 -31.47
CA LYS A 3 33.67 -26.85 -31.29
C LYS A 3 33.19 -26.89 -29.82
N ILE A 4 32.07 -26.27 -29.40
CA ILE A 4 30.79 -25.81 -30.02
C ILE A 4 30.42 -24.40 -29.43
N ILE A 5 29.87 -23.34 -30.06
CA ILE A 5 29.17 -22.99 -31.34
C ILE A 5 27.61 -22.97 -31.29
N LEU A 6 26.97 -21.87 -31.72
CA LEU A 6 25.50 -21.55 -31.76
C LEU A 6 24.89 -21.13 -30.39
N SER A 7 23.88 -20.25 -30.26
CA SER A 7 23.17 -19.30 -31.18
C SER A 7 22.17 -18.42 -30.38
N LEU A 8 21.39 -17.44 -30.89
CA LEU A 8 21.02 -17.00 -32.26
C LEU A 8 20.66 -15.48 -32.30
N SER A 9 20.39 -14.99 -33.52
CA SER A 9 19.86 -13.71 -34.06
C SER A 9 18.40 -13.35 -33.66
N ILE A 10 17.77 -12.20 -34.02
CA ILE A 10 17.57 -11.62 -35.38
C ILE A 10 16.95 -10.18 -35.35
N LEU A 11 17.21 -9.35 -36.39
CA LEU A 11 16.51 -8.14 -36.96
C LEU A 11 15.57 -7.23 -36.09
N SER A 12 15.31 -5.94 -36.37
CA SER A 12 15.86 -4.88 -37.25
C SER A 12 15.27 -3.52 -36.82
N SER A 13 15.79 -2.34 -37.18
CA SER A 13 15.51 -1.65 -38.46
C SER A 13 16.25 -0.30 -38.55
N ILE A 14 16.43 0.22 -39.78
CA ILE A 14 17.16 1.47 -40.06
C ILE A 14 16.23 2.68 -39.92
N LEU A 15 16.72 3.76 -39.30
CA LEU A 15 16.36 5.13 -39.71
C LEU A 15 17.64 5.98 -39.80
N SER A 16 17.77 6.79 -40.84
CA SER A 16 19.03 7.45 -41.21
C SER A 16 19.03 8.95 -40.92
N ILE A 17 20.08 9.40 -40.22
CA ILE A 17 20.73 10.71 -40.33
C ILE A 17 19.81 11.96 -40.26
N SER A 18 19.88 12.67 -39.14
CA SER A 18 20.01 14.13 -39.19
C SER A 18 21.05 14.60 -38.18
N SER A 19 21.94 15.50 -38.60
CA SER A 19 23.02 16.04 -37.77
C SER A 19 22.47 16.97 -36.70
N ASN A 20 22.42 16.50 -35.46
CA ASN A 20 22.47 17.30 -34.21
C ASN A 20 22.42 16.38 -32.98
N VAL A 21 23.46 15.56 -32.80
CA VAL A 21 23.78 15.07 -31.45
C VAL A 21 24.26 16.29 -30.67
N LYS A 22 23.37 16.86 -29.83
CA LYS A 22 23.80 17.79 -28.79
C LYS A 22 24.92 17.10 -28.02
N ARG A 23 26.03 17.81 -27.75
CA ARG A 23 27.08 17.32 -26.86
C ARG A 23 26.42 16.73 -25.61
N ALA A 24 26.62 15.44 -25.36
CA ALA A 24 26.41 14.92 -24.02
C ALA A 24 27.40 15.69 -23.15
N LYS A 25 26.89 16.64 -22.36
CA LYS A 25 27.72 17.45 -21.47
C LYS A 25 28.29 16.45 -20.47
N ALA A 26 29.61 16.23 -20.47
CA ALA A 26 30.25 15.54 -19.37
C ALA A 26 29.81 16.24 -18.07
N GLU A 27 29.32 15.47 -17.10
CA GLU A 27 28.68 16.07 -15.93
C GLU A 27 29.74 16.85 -15.14
N THR A 28 29.59 18.18 -15.19
CA THR A 28 30.49 19.10 -14.50
C THR A 28 30.15 19.00 -13.03
N ILE A 29 30.88 18.18 -12.29
CA ILE A 29 30.76 18.07 -10.84
C ILE A 29 31.37 19.35 -10.26
N GLU A 30 30.53 20.35 -9.99
CA GLU A 30 30.96 21.60 -9.36
C GLU A 30 30.97 21.41 -7.83
N VAL A 31 32.15 21.52 -7.22
CA VAL A 31 32.39 21.25 -5.80
C VAL A 31 33.13 22.44 -5.18
N GLU A 32 32.49 23.11 -4.21
CA GLU A 32 33.11 24.18 -3.42
C GLU A 32 33.44 23.71 -2.00
N TYR A 33 34.62 23.09 -1.82
CA TYR A 33 35.22 22.84 -0.50
C TYR A 33 36.73 23.18 -0.53
N THR A 34 37.28 23.62 0.60
CA THR A 34 38.60 24.28 0.65
C THR A 34 39.74 23.46 1.25
N ASN A 35 39.48 22.36 1.99
CA ASN A 35 40.49 21.64 2.78
C ASN A 35 40.29 20.11 2.85
N SER A 36 39.98 19.45 1.73
CA SER A 36 39.80 17.99 1.69
C SER A 36 40.39 17.36 0.43
N ALA A 37 41.12 16.25 0.57
CA ALA A 37 41.65 15.49 -0.55
C ALA A 37 40.53 14.72 -1.29
N TYR A 38 40.62 14.68 -2.61
CA TYR A 38 39.69 13.92 -3.45
C TYR A 38 40.22 12.49 -3.63
N GLN A 39 39.69 11.53 -2.86
CA GLN A 39 39.90 10.11 -3.14
C GLN A 39 39.05 9.72 -4.35
N ILE A 40 39.69 9.47 -5.49
CA ILE A 40 39.02 9.23 -6.78
C ILE A 40 38.81 7.73 -7.03
N CYS A 41 39.57 6.87 -6.32
CA CYS A 41 39.52 5.42 -6.46
C CYS A 41 39.89 4.71 -5.15
N GLU A 42 39.13 3.66 -4.83
CA GLU A 42 39.50 2.52 -3.99
C GLU A 42 38.76 1.30 -4.56
N VAL A 43 39.42 0.14 -4.72
CA VAL A 43 38.79 -1.05 -5.32
C VAL A 43 39.18 -2.34 -4.59
N GLN A 44 38.19 -3.00 -4.02
CA GLN A 44 38.32 -4.40 -3.60
C GLN A 44 38.03 -5.36 -4.78
N SER A 45 39.10 -6.00 -5.26
CA SER A 45 39.07 -7.22 -6.11
C SER A 45 38.56 -7.07 -7.56
N THR A 46 38.89 -8.08 -8.37
CA THR A 46 38.96 -8.01 -9.85
C THR A 46 37.65 -8.18 -10.61
N LEU A 47 36.47 -8.00 -9.98
CA LEU A 47 35.20 -8.52 -10.54
C LEU A 47 33.94 -7.66 -10.44
N ASN A 48 33.88 -6.58 -9.65
CA ASN A 48 32.76 -5.62 -9.69
C ASN A 48 33.25 -4.24 -9.24
N ASN A 49 32.96 -3.22 -10.04
CA ASN A 49 33.46 -1.86 -9.86
C ASN A 49 32.30 -0.87 -9.75
N TYR A 50 32.23 -0.10 -8.66
CA TYR A 50 31.35 1.05 -8.53
C TYR A 50 32.17 2.28 -8.12
N PHE A 51 32.33 3.20 -9.07
CA PHE A 51 33.10 4.45 -8.95
C PHE A 51 32.16 5.66 -8.96
N LEU A 52 32.71 6.86 -8.75
CA LEU A 52 32.06 8.13 -9.13
C LEU A 52 31.99 8.26 -10.68
N GLY A 53 31.12 7.47 -11.30
CA GLY A 53 30.87 7.41 -12.74
C GLY A 53 31.65 6.31 -13.49
N ASP A 54 31.26 6.03 -14.75
CA ASP A 54 31.86 5.05 -15.67
C ASP A 54 33.26 5.48 -16.20
N SER A 55 34.05 6.12 -15.35
CA SER A 55 35.07 7.09 -15.76
C SER A 55 36.51 6.60 -15.60
N ILE A 56 36.69 5.34 -15.18
CA ILE A 56 37.99 4.68 -15.03
C ILE A 56 37.90 3.29 -15.66
N TYR A 57 38.84 2.94 -16.53
CA TYR A 57 38.91 1.59 -17.09
C TYR A 57 40.36 1.12 -17.31
N ASN A 58 40.61 -0.13 -16.93
CA ASN A 58 41.84 -0.86 -17.25
C ASN A 58 41.65 -1.54 -18.61
N SER A 59 42.52 -1.27 -19.59
CA SER A 59 42.37 -1.88 -20.93
C SER A 59 42.87 -3.33 -21.04
N GLY A 60 43.21 -3.98 -19.92
CA GLY A 60 43.65 -5.38 -19.87
C GLY A 60 45.10 -5.59 -20.30
N THR A 61 45.86 -4.51 -20.46
CA THR A 61 47.21 -4.46 -21.05
C THR A 61 48.24 -3.82 -20.11
N GLY A 62 47.95 -3.78 -18.81
CA GLY A 62 48.73 -2.96 -17.87
C GLY A 62 48.58 -1.46 -18.17
N THR A 63 47.41 -1.01 -18.68
CA THR A 63 47.18 0.41 -18.96
C THR A 63 45.93 0.89 -18.21
N ILE A 64 46.10 1.91 -17.38
CA ILE A 64 45.02 2.59 -16.66
C ILE A 64 44.69 3.89 -17.40
N ARG A 65 43.39 4.17 -17.59
CA ARG A 65 42.89 5.34 -18.32
C ARG A 65 41.74 6.01 -17.57
N LEU A 66 41.79 7.34 -17.45
CA LEU A 66 40.79 8.16 -16.75
C LEU A 66 40.04 9.07 -17.74
N LYS A 67 38.70 9.10 -17.68
CA LYS A 67 37.83 9.53 -18.80
C LYS A 67 37.07 10.85 -18.65
N ASN A 68 36.99 11.43 -17.46
CA ASN A 68 36.24 12.68 -17.22
C ASN A 68 37.18 13.88 -17.12
N SER A 69 36.82 15.00 -17.75
CA SER A 69 37.43 16.30 -17.44
C SER A 69 37.08 16.72 -16.01
N LEU A 70 38.07 17.09 -15.20
CA LEU A 70 37.87 17.53 -13.81
C LEU A 70 37.91 19.06 -13.74
N ARG A 71 36.91 19.68 -13.10
CA ARG A 71 36.91 21.11 -12.77
C ARG A 71 37.10 21.27 -11.27
N ILE A 72 38.17 21.92 -10.85
CA ILE A 72 38.54 22.13 -9.44
C ILE A 72 38.74 23.61 -9.16
N LYS A 73 38.47 24.04 -7.92
CA LYS A 73 38.88 25.36 -7.45
C LYS A 73 40.38 25.33 -7.18
N ASN A 74 41.12 26.33 -7.66
CA ASN A 74 42.56 26.46 -7.44
C ASN A 74 42.82 26.69 -5.94
N PRO A 75 43.48 25.75 -5.24
CA PRO A 75 43.49 25.70 -3.78
C PRO A 75 44.22 26.89 -3.15
N GLU A 76 43.85 27.23 -1.91
CA GLU A 76 44.42 28.38 -1.19
C GLU A 76 45.92 28.21 -0.88
N SER A 77 46.36 26.95 -0.71
CA SER A 77 47.77 26.53 -0.59
C SER A 77 48.66 26.93 -1.79
N LYS A 78 48.03 27.16 -2.95
CA LYS A 78 48.68 27.31 -4.25
C LYS A 78 49.58 26.14 -4.68
N LYS A 79 49.29 24.93 -4.20
CA LYS A 79 49.85 23.67 -4.72
C LYS A 79 48.75 22.63 -4.98
N LEU A 80 48.94 21.79 -5.98
CA LEU A 80 48.05 20.68 -6.32
C LEU A 80 48.87 19.40 -6.52
N THR A 81 48.52 18.34 -5.79
CA THR A 81 49.30 17.09 -5.75
C THR A 81 48.49 15.89 -6.15
N PHE A 82 48.97 15.15 -7.14
CA PHE A 82 48.48 13.84 -7.54
C PHE A 82 49.34 12.79 -6.85
N TYR A 83 48.74 11.75 -6.26
CA TYR A 83 49.51 10.60 -5.75
C TYR A 83 48.91 9.25 -6.15
N PHE A 84 49.82 8.30 -6.37
CA PHE A 84 49.55 6.97 -6.91
C PHE A 84 50.20 5.91 -6.01
N GLU A 85 49.38 5.20 -5.24
CA GLU A 85 49.82 4.15 -4.31
C GLU A 85 49.62 2.77 -4.93
N PHE A 86 50.64 1.92 -4.86
CA PHE A 86 50.68 0.59 -5.46
C PHE A 86 50.64 -0.53 -4.42
N GLU A 87 49.96 -1.64 -4.70
CA GLU A 87 49.96 -2.84 -3.82
C GLU A 87 51.36 -3.49 -3.73
N GLU A 88 52.23 -3.23 -4.71
CA GLU A 88 53.59 -3.76 -4.81
C GLU A 88 54.67 -2.68 -4.60
N ASP A 89 55.81 -3.06 -3.98
CA ASP A 89 56.98 -2.18 -3.79
C ASP A 89 57.67 -1.84 -5.14
N ILE A 90 57.32 -0.68 -5.68
CA ILE A 90 57.86 -0.12 -6.93
C ILE A 90 59.35 0.21 -6.86
N SER A 91 59.96 0.25 -5.67
CA SER A 91 61.37 0.64 -5.49
C SER A 91 62.36 -0.38 -6.07
N SER A 92 61.88 -1.57 -6.47
CA SER A 92 62.67 -2.73 -6.87
C SER A 92 62.77 -2.98 -8.40
N TYR A 93 62.07 -2.20 -9.22
CA TYR A 93 61.94 -2.43 -10.66
C TYR A 93 63.09 -1.83 -11.49
N GLU A 94 64.15 -2.62 -11.71
CA GLU A 94 65.24 -2.26 -12.63
C GLU A 94 64.83 -2.42 -14.12
N ILE A 95 64.92 -1.30 -14.87
CA ILE A 95 65.08 -1.18 -16.33
C ILE A 95 63.80 -1.26 -17.22
N GLU A 96 63.70 -0.28 -18.13
CA GLU A 96 62.69 -0.05 -19.19
C GLU A 96 61.33 0.56 -18.74
N PRO A 97 60.63 1.32 -19.62
CA PRO A 97 60.15 2.66 -19.24
C PRO A 97 58.77 2.75 -18.54
N PHE A 98 58.67 3.71 -17.62
CA PHE A 98 57.53 4.05 -16.77
C PHE A 98 56.50 4.97 -17.47
N GLY A 99 55.98 4.53 -18.62
CA GLY A 99 54.79 5.11 -19.26
C GLY A 99 54.94 6.51 -19.89
N ASP A 100 53.78 7.12 -20.22
CA ASP A 100 53.69 8.45 -20.85
C ASP A 100 52.70 9.34 -20.06
N PHE A 101 53.21 10.28 -19.26
CA PHE A 101 52.36 11.14 -18.42
C PHE A 101 51.94 12.40 -19.18
N TYR A 102 50.76 12.34 -19.80
CA TYR A 102 50.11 13.47 -20.46
C TYR A 102 49.07 14.15 -19.55
N PHE A 103 49.13 15.48 -19.44
CA PHE A 103 48.19 16.30 -18.67
C PHE A 103 48.02 17.66 -19.34
N THR A 104 46.80 18.08 -19.69
CA THR A 104 46.53 19.42 -20.26
C THR A 104 45.55 20.22 -19.41
N MET A 105 45.85 21.51 -19.23
CA MET A 105 45.17 22.40 -18.31
C MET A 105 44.78 23.70 -19.03
N MET A 106 43.50 24.08 -18.92
CA MET A 106 42.93 25.24 -19.60
C MET A 106 42.13 26.12 -18.64
N ASP A 107 41.97 27.39 -18.98
CA ASP A 107 41.11 28.32 -18.23
C ASP A 107 39.63 28.10 -18.53
N ASP A 108 38.75 28.86 -17.88
CA ASP A 108 37.30 28.79 -18.09
C ASP A 108 36.84 29.30 -19.48
N GLU A 109 37.72 29.94 -20.25
CA GLU A 109 37.49 30.31 -21.65
C GLU A 109 37.97 29.22 -22.63
N ASN A 110 38.62 28.15 -22.14
CA ASN A 110 39.31 27.09 -22.89
C ASN A 110 40.60 27.58 -23.59
N ASN A 111 41.23 28.66 -23.11
CA ASN A 111 42.60 28.98 -23.50
C ASN A 111 43.54 27.97 -22.83
N TYR A 112 44.45 27.39 -23.62
CA TYR A 112 45.53 26.55 -23.12
C TYR A 112 46.41 27.34 -22.15
N ILE A 113 46.50 26.89 -20.88
CA ILE A 113 47.42 27.45 -19.90
C ILE A 113 48.75 26.71 -19.98
N PHE A 114 48.71 25.38 -19.94
CA PHE A 114 49.87 24.51 -19.80
C PHE A 114 49.54 23.06 -20.19
N SER A 115 50.54 22.30 -20.64
CA SER A 115 50.49 20.84 -20.63
C SER A 115 51.86 20.23 -20.31
N PHE A 116 51.81 19.04 -19.74
CA PHE A 116 52.95 18.18 -19.41
C PHE A 116 52.85 16.87 -20.19
N ALA A 117 53.98 16.32 -20.59
CA ALA A 117 54.08 15.19 -21.53
C ALA A 117 55.44 14.48 -21.34
N GLU A 118 55.59 13.73 -20.25
CA GLU A 118 56.87 13.18 -19.81
C GLU A 118 56.94 11.64 -19.93
N GLN A 119 58.13 11.11 -20.23
CA GLN A 119 58.40 9.68 -20.35
C GLN A 119 59.54 9.27 -19.41
N PHE A 120 59.19 8.74 -18.23
CA PHE A 120 60.16 8.24 -17.26
C PHE A 120 60.81 6.94 -17.77
N GLN A 121 62.14 6.80 -17.67
CA GLN A 121 62.86 5.67 -18.28
C GLN A 121 63.41 4.67 -17.26
N THR A 122 63.56 5.07 -16.00
CA THR A 122 64.05 4.23 -14.88
C THR A 122 63.42 4.62 -13.53
N ALA A 123 63.39 3.69 -12.58
CA ALA A 123 62.93 3.97 -11.21
C ALA A 123 63.86 4.94 -10.44
N ASP A 124 65.16 4.97 -10.77
CA ASP A 124 66.12 5.91 -10.17
C ASP A 124 65.87 7.38 -10.58
N GLU A 125 65.16 7.63 -11.69
CA GLU A 125 64.67 8.98 -12.05
C GLU A 125 63.45 9.43 -11.23
N ILE A 126 62.87 8.54 -10.41
CA ILE A 126 61.73 8.83 -9.52
C ILE A 126 62.18 8.95 -8.06
N LYS A 127 63.33 8.36 -7.69
CA LYS A 127 63.95 8.42 -6.35
C LYS A 127 64.72 9.71 -6.10
N GLY A 128 64.00 10.82 -6.05
CA GLY A 128 64.50 12.13 -5.63
C GLY A 128 63.70 13.27 -6.23
N ILE A 129 63.73 14.45 -5.58
CA ILE A 129 63.05 15.65 -6.08
C ILE A 129 63.72 16.09 -7.39
N ILE A 130 63.01 15.96 -8.50
CA ILE A 130 63.39 16.56 -9.79
C ILE A 130 62.47 17.75 -10.05
N GLU A 131 63.06 18.93 -10.20
CA GLU A 131 62.35 20.18 -10.50
C GLU A 131 62.34 20.43 -12.01
N ARG A 132 61.19 20.82 -12.56
CA ARG A 132 61.04 21.29 -13.94
C ARG A 132 60.25 22.60 -14.02
N ASP A 133 60.78 23.52 -14.84
CA ASP A 133 60.23 24.85 -15.15
C ASP A 133 59.73 25.64 -13.91
N ASP A 134 60.45 25.46 -12.79
CA ASP A 134 60.20 26.04 -11.45
C ASP A 134 58.78 25.81 -10.89
N LYS A 135 58.03 24.82 -11.40
CA LYS A 135 56.60 24.64 -11.11
C LYS A 135 56.09 23.22 -10.96
N ILE A 136 56.85 22.21 -11.36
CA ILE A 136 56.48 20.81 -11.15
C ILE A 136 57.61 20.09 -10.42
N HIS A 137 57.23 19.39 -9.35
CA HIS A 137 58.09 18.56 -8.54
C HIS A 137 57.52 17.14 -8.53
N TYR A 138 58.36 16.13 -8.62
CA TYR A 138 57.95 14.73 -8.46
C TYR A 138 59.00 13.96 -7.67
N TYR A 139 58.51 12.98 -6.91
CA TYR A 139 59.28 12.11 -6.02
C TYR A 139 58.49 10.82 -5.77
N SER A 140 59.14 9.81 -5.22
CA SER A 140 58.48 8.62 -4.67
C SER A 140 58.91 8.35 -3.23
N ILE A 141 57.98 7.80 -2.46
CA ILE A 141 58.18 7.27 -1.11
C ILE A 141 57.61 5.86 -1.11
N ASP A 142 58.45 4.86 -0.82
CA ASP A 142 58.12 3.44 -0.83
C ASP A 142 57.31 2.96 -2.05
N ASN A 143 56.04 2.63 -1.86
CA ASN A 143 55.10 2.15 -2.87
C ASN A 143 54.29 3.27 -3.56
N THR A 144 54.60 4.54 -3.32
CA THR A 144 53.79 5.69 -3.74
C THR A 144 54.57 6.72 -4.56
N ILE A 145 54.01 7.16 -5.69
CA ILE A 145 54.53 8.23 -6.54
C ILE A 145 53.73 9.51 -6.31
N TYR A 146 54.41 10.64 -6.11
CA TYR A 146 53.84 11.97 -5.94
C TYR A 146 54.21 12.90 -7.09
N ILE A 147 53.25 13.70 -7.56
CA ILE A 147 53.44 14.74 -8.58
C ILE A 147 52.78 16.03 -8.07
N GLU A 148 53.58 17.03 -7.72
CA GLU A 148 53.14 18.34 -7.25
C GLU A 148 53.22 19.39 -8.37
N VAL A 149 52.22 20.27 -8.42
CA VAL A 149 52.14 21.39 -9.37
C VAL A 149 51.92 22.70 -8.60
N ASP A 150 52.79 23.69 -8.83
CA ASP A 150 52.59 25.07 -8.36
C ASP A 150 51.39 25.71 -9.08
N THR A 151 50.36 26.03 -8.30
CA THR A 151 49.16 26.71 -8.79
C THR A 151 49.13 28.21 -8.47
N SER A 152 50.23 28.78 -7.96
CA SER A 152 50.36 30.20 -7.60
C SER A 152 50.09 31.15 -8.76
N SER A 153 50.47 30.75 -9.97
CA SER A 153 50.31 31.56 -11.19
C SER A 153 48.99 31.33 -11.96
N LEU A 154 48.06 30.54 -11.42
CA LEU A 154 46.92 29.98 -12.15
C LEU A 154 45.57 30.65 -11.77
N PRO A 155 44.54 30.62 -12.64
CA PRO A 155 43.22 31.20 -12.37
C PRO A 155 42.48 30.57 -11.17
N GLU A 156 41.33 31.14 -10.77
CA GLU A 156 40.54 30.66 -9.61
C GLU A 156 40.00 29.24 -9.79
N TYR A 157 39.74 28.80 -11.02
CA TYR A 157 39.33 27.43 -11.34
C TYR A 157 40.29 26.82 -12.37
N LEU A 158 40.62 25.55 -12.17
CA LEU A 158 41.40 24.72 -13.09
C LEU A 158 40.43 23.78 -13.81
N ASN A 159 40.48 23.78 -15.14
CA ASN A 159 39.85 22.74 -15.95
C ASN A 159 40.94 21.80 -16.47
N ILE A 160 40.89 20.54 -16.00
CA ILE A 160 41.80 19.46 -16.37
C ILE A 160 41.14 18.68 -17.52
N TYR A 161 41.83 18.62 -18.66
CA TYR A 161 41.35 17.97 -19.87
C TYR A 161 42.32 16.88 -20.34
N GLY A 162 41.76 15.77 -20.81
CA GLY A 162 42.53 14.70 -21.46
C GLY A 162 42.74 14.94 -22.95
N ASP A 163 43.80 14.31 -23.47
CA ASP A 163 44.18 14.44 -24.88
C ASP A 163 43.37 13.48 -25.78
N GLU A 164 43.20 13.84 -27.05
CA GLU A 164 42.28 13.17 -27.98
C GLU A 164 42.98 12.11 -28.83
N HIS A 165 43.21 10.93 -28.25
CA HIS A 165 43.82 9.79 -28.95
C HIS A 165 42.83 8.63 -29.19
N GLU A 166 42.59 8.34 -30.47
CA GLU A 166 41.87 7.15 -31.00
C GLU A 166 40.50 6.86 -30.34
N SER A 167 39.63 7.86 -30.30
CA SER A 167 38.20 7.74 -29.90
C SER A 167 37.93 7.52 -28.41
N ASN A 168 38.92 7.69 -27.55
CA ASN A 168 38.73 7.83 -26.10
C ASN A 168 39.31 9.17 -25.63
N TYR A 169 38.66 9.78 -24.64
CA TYR A 169 39.26 10.86 -23.86
C TYR A 169 40.00 10.21 -22.70
N ASP A 170 41.33 10.35 -22.66
CA ASP A 170 42.15 9.83 -21.56
C ASP A 170 42.95 11.01 -20.97
N PHE A 171 42.64 11.43 -19.73
CA PHE A 171 43.35 12.54 -19.05
C PHE A 171 44.54 12.10 -18.20
N LEU A 172 44.70 10.80 -18.05
CA LEU A 172 45.89 10.14 -17.54
C LEU A 172 45.97 8.77 -18.20
N LYS A 173 47.18 8.35 -18.57
CA LYS A 173 47.47 7.07 -19.22
C LYS A 173 48.80 6.52 -18.70
N ILE A 174 48.76 5.68 -17.67
CA ILE A 174 49.96 5.00 -17.16
C ILE A 174 50.06 3.61 -17.80
N ASN A 175 51.24 3.24 -18.30
CA ASN A 175 51.53 1.91 -18.86
C ASN A 175 52.48 1.14 -17.92
N PHE A 176 52.18 -0.13 -17.66
CA PHE A 176 52.96 -1.06 -16.82
C PHE A 176 53.25 -2.33 -17.63
N ILE A 177 54.43 -2.94 -17.44
CA ILE A 177 54.88 -4.05 -18.29
C ILE A 177 54.34 -5.42 -17.82
N GLU A 178 54.23 -5.66 -16.51
CA GLU A 178 53.39 -6.75 -15.98
C GLU A 178 52.96 -6.43 -14.54
N LYS A 179 51.69 -6.70 -14.21
CA LYS A 179 51.05 -6.59 -12.87
C LYS A 179 51.71 -5.60 -11.88
N ALA A 180 51.36 -4.33 -12.01
CA ALA A 180 51.31 -3.40 -10.90
C ALA A 180 49.85 -3.04 -10.64
N THR A 181 49.41 -3.07 -9.39
CA THR A 181 48.03 -2.77 -8.99
C THR A 181 48.00 -1.45 -8.24
N ILE A 182 47.30 -0.45 -8.75
CA ILE A 182 47.06 0.79 -8.00
C ILE A 182 46.02 0.50 -6.92
N GLN A 183 46.43 0.61 -5.66
CA GLN A 183 45.58 0.48 -4.48
C GLN A 183 44.71 1.73 -4.31
N ARG A 184 45.32 2.92 -4.45
CA ARG A 184 44.65 4.22 -4.26
C ARG A 184 45.17 5.26 -5.26
N PHE A 185 44.25 6.05 -5.80
CA PHE A 185 44.55 7.27 -6.56
C PHE A 185 43.73 8.43 -6.00
N ALA A 186 44.40 9.55 -5.72
CA ALA A 186 43.78 10.73 -5.17
C ALA A 186 44.45 12.03 -5.67
N LEU A 187 43.71 13.13 -5.49
CA LEU A 187 44.14 14.49 -5.80
C LEU A 187 44.00 15.35 -4.54
N SER A 188 45.12 15.86 -4.01
CA SER A 188 45.15 16.71 -2.82
C SER A 188 45.43 18.18 -3.18
N PRO A 189 44.78 19.15 -2.49
CA PRO A 189 45.16 20.57 -2.54
C PRO A 189 46.44 20.90 -1.75
N THR A 190 47.30 19.93 -1.41
CA THR A 190 48.51 20.13 -0.60
C THR A 190 49.69 19.31 -1.12
N SER A 191 50.89 19.89 -1.07
CA SER A 191 52.14 19.11 -1.15
C SER A 191 52.21 18.08 -0.04
N TYR A 192 52.77 16.92 -0.35
CA TYR A 192 52.82 15.78 0.55
C TYR A 192 54.23 15.56 1.11
N GLU A 193 54.86 16.65 1.55
CA GLU A 193 55.88 16.55 2.60
C GLU A 193 55.14 16.10 3.88
N ASP A 194 55.10 14.79 4.06
CA ASP A 194 54.75 14.01 5.26
C ASP A 194 53.48 14.46 6.01
N PHE A 195 52.32 14.07 5.46
CA PHE A 195 51.11 13.85 6.25
C PHE A 195 50.77 12.36 6.34
N GLU A 196 51.64 11.59 7.01
CA GLU A 196 51.14 10.52 7.88
C GLU A 196 50.48 11.17 9.11
N TYR A 197 49.22 11.60 8.98
CA TYR A 197 48.39 11.69 10.19
C TYR A 197 47.86 10.28 10.51
N THR A 198 48.73 9.46 11.09
CA THR A 198 48.26 8.52 12.08
C THR A 198 48.01 9.33 13.36
N ALA A 199 46.78 9.27 13.90
CA ALA A 199 46.62 9.64 15.30
C ALA A 199 47.48 8.67 16.12
N PRO A 200 48.27 9.12 17.13
CA PRO A 200 49.27 8.25 17.73
C PRO A 200 48.58 7.05 18.37
N SER A 201 48.94 5.85 17.93
CA SER A 201 48.36 4.61 18.44
C SER A 201 48.61 4.52 19.94
N LEU A 202 47.53 4.40 20.71
CA LEU A 202 47.59 4.20 22.14
C LEU A 202 46.70 2.98 22.45
N GLY A 203 47.35 1.84 22.53
CA GLY A 203 46.76 0.55 22.15
C GLY A 203 47.85 -0.40 21.67
N LEU A 204 47.78 -1.64 22.16
CA LEU A 204 48.90 -2.59 22.20
C LEU A 204 49.52 -2.95 20.83
N GLY A 205 50.52 -2.17 20.40
CA GLY A 205 51.47 -2.59 19.36
C GLY A 205 51.73 -1.58 18.23
N ALA A 206 52.27 -0.40 18.56
CA ALA A 206 52.88 0.49 17.59
C ALA A 206 54.27 0.94 18.07
N GLU A 207 55.19 1.11 17.12
CA GLU A 207 56.46 1.81 17.30
C GLU A 207 56.35 3.13 16.51
N SER A 208 56.76 4.25 17.10
CA SER A 208 56.94 5.52 16.39
C SER A 208 58.35 6.05 16.63
N ASP A 209 59.07 6.38 15.56
CA ASP A 209 60.45 6.91 15.64
C ASP A 209 60.50 8.44 15.88
N GLU A 210 59.36 9.10 16.08
CA GLU A 210 59.28 10.55 16.36
C GLU A 210 59.81 10.92 17.76
N VAL A 211 60.51 12.07 17.85
CA VAL A 211 61.08 12.59 19.09
C VAL A 211 60.52 13.97 19.40
N TYR A 212 59.61 14.04 20.38
CA TYR A 212 58.95 15.28 20.81
C TYR A 212 59.79 16.12 21.78
N SER A 213 59.58 17.43 21.75
CA SER A 213 60.31 18.47 22.51
C SER A 213 59.54 18.93 23.77
N ASP A 214 60.20 19.71 24.64
CA ASP A 214 59.55 20.34 25.80
C ASP A 214 58.51 21.39 25.37
N GLY A 215 57.28 21.18 25.78
CA GLY A 215 56.13 22.03 25.46
C GLY A 215 55.25 21.52 24.32
N ASP A 216 55.64 20.43 23.64
CA ASP A 216 54.87 19.85 22.54
C ASP A 216 53.53 19.27 23.01
N ALA A 217 52.58 19.16 22.08
CA ALA A 217 51.21 18.73 22.33
C ALA A 217 50.74 17.71 21.28
N LEU A 218 50.40 16.50 21.72
CA LEU A 218 49.81 15.44 20.89
C LEU A 218 48.29 15.48 21.05
N SER A 219 47.57 15.12 19.97
CA SER A 219 46.10 15.06 19.96
C SER A 219 45.61 13.69 19.51
N TYR A 220 44.62 13.18 20.24
CA TYR A 220 44.03 11.85 20.08
C TYR A 220 42.51 11.99 19.97
N ILE A 221 41.90 11.21 19.09
CA ILE A 221 40.44 11.01 19.06
C ILE A 221 40.18 9.57 19.53
N ILE A 222 39.33 9.40 20.53
CA ILE A 222 39.04 8.09 21.14
C ILE A 222 37.51 7.94 21.24
N ASN A 223 36.99 6.85 20.67
CA ASN A 223 35.59 6.46 20.82
C ASN A 223 35.25 6.20 22.31
N TYR A 224 34.08 6.65 22.75
CA TYR A 224 33.62 6.59 24.14
C TYR A 224 33.74 5.21 24.82
N ASP A 225 33.48 4.11 24.08
CA ASP A 225 33.53 2.74 24.61
C ASP A 225 34.96 2.23 24.83
N ASN A 226 35.95 2.83 24.17
CA ASN A 226 37.33 2.35 24.07
C ASN A 226 38.32 3.27 24.80
N ARG A 227 37.91 3.85 25.93
CA ARG A 227 38.80 4.67 26.79
C ARG A 227 39.95 3.87 27.36
N LEU A 228 41.09 4.53 27.47
CA LEU A 228 42.35 3.99 27.97
C LEU A 228 42.56 4.38 29.43
N SER A 229 43.27 3.55 30.20
CA SER A 229 43.71 3.94 31.54
C SER A 229 44.97 4.82 31.48
N LEU A 230 45.21 5.57 32.56
CA LEU A 230 46.43 6.35 32.72
C LEU A 230 47.68 5.46 32.73
N GLU A 231 47.57 4.18 33.08
CA GLU A 231 48.69 3.23 33.07
C GLU A 231 48.99 2.70 31.66
N GLU A 232 48.00 2.60 30.77
CA GLU A 232 48.22 2.31 29.34
C GLU A 232 48.85 3.53 28.65
N ILE A 233 48.30 4.73 28.89
CA ILE A 233 48.87 6.02 28.41
C ILE A 233 50.34 6.19 28.80
N LYS A 234 50.76 5.73 29.99
CA LYS A 234 52.15 5.79 30.45
C LYS A 234 53.04 4.62 30.01
N GLN A 235 52.48 3.52 29.51
CA GLN A 235 53.27 2.40 28.97
C GLN A 235 53.80 2.72 27.57
N ASP A 236 52.98 3.39 26.75
CA ASP A 236 53.30 3.73 25.37
C ASP A 236 54.13 5.03 25.25
N ILE A 237 54.44 5.72 26.37
CA ILE A 237 55.20 6.99 26.39
C ILE A 237 56.56 6.84 27.09
N ILE A 238 57.63 7.01 26.31
CA ILE A 238 59.02 6.92 26.75
C ILE A 238 59.64 8.32 26.79
N ALA A 239 60.28 8.68 27.90
CA ALA A 239 61.24 9.79 27.94
C ALA A 239 62.67 9.23 28.09
N TYR A 240 63.62 9.81 27.35
CA TYR A 240 65.01 9.34 27.30
C TYR A 240 66.00 10.50 27.38
N ASP A 241 67.03 10.35 28.20
CA ASP A 241 68.16 11.26 28.27
C ASP A 241 69.32 10.70 27.42
N TYR A 242 69.62 11.39 26.31
CA TYR A 242 70.71 11.02 25.40
C TYR A 242 72.12 11.33 25.92
N HIS A 243 72.27 12.15 26.97
CA HIS A 243 73.55 12.48 27.59
C HIS A 243 73.91 11.50 28.71
N ASP A 244 72.97 11.19 29.60
CA ASP A 244 73.15 10.20 30.67
C ASP A 244 72.82 8.75 30.21
N ASN A 245 72.28 8.59 29.00
CA ASN A 245 71.91 7.32 28.36
C ASN A 245 70.95 6.48 29.24
N ILE A 246 69.86 7.12 29.68
CA ILE A 246 68.91 6.56 30.65
C ILE A 246 67.46 6.86 30.26
N GLN A 247 66.60 5.85 30.39
CA GLN A 247 65.15 6.00 30.28
C GLN A 247 64.56 6.55 31.57
N ILE A 248 63.73 7.58 31.47
CA ILE A 248 63.04 8.24 32.58
C ILE A 248 61.55 7.92 32.47
N THR A 249 60.94 7.38 33.52
CA THR A 249 59.48 7.21 33.58
C THR A 249 58.82 8.58 33.78
N PRO A 250 57.92 9.04 32.89
CA PRO A 250 57.23 10.31 33.08
C PRO A 250 56.33 10.31 34.33
N THR A 251 56.23 11.48 34.96
CA THR A 251 55.32 11.76 36.08
C THR A 251 54.15 12.61 35.61
N VAL A 252 52.99 12.48 36.24
CA VAL A 252 51.77 13.22 35.86
C VAL A 252 51.75 14.57 36.59
N GLU A 253 51.75 15.66 35.84
CA GLU A 253 51.67 17.05 36.35
C GLU A 253 50.23 17.57 36.33
N LEU A 254 49.42 17.12 35.36
CA LEU A 254 47.98 17.38 35.25
C LEU A 254 47.28 16.15 34.68
N ASP A 255 46.09 15.83 35.19
CA ASP A 255 45.18 14.83 34.60
C ASP A 255 43.73 15.35 34.69
N GLU A 256 43.16 15.70 33.54
CA GLU A 256 41.75 16.03 33.37
C GLU A 256 40.97 14.87 32.72
N TYR A 257 41.65 13.82 32.27
CA TYR A 257 41.08 12.73 31.46
C TYR A 257 40.52 11.59 32.32
N THR A 258 41.31 11.05 33.26
CA THR A 258 40.87 9.89 34.06
C THR A 258 40.05 10.15 35.33
N PRO A 259 39.92 11.38 35.89
CA PRO A 259 39.06 11.63 37.04
C PRO A 259 37.61 11.15 36.81
N ALA A 260 37.02 10.46 37.79
CA ALA A 260 35.69 9.82 37.67
C ALA A 260 34.56 10.78 37.25
N ILE A 261 34.72 12.09 37.46
CA ILE A 261 33.77 13.13 37.01
C ILE A 261 33.77 13.35 35.48
N ASN A 262 34.76 12.82 34.75
CA ASN A 262 34.95 12.98 33.30
C ASN A 262 34.94 11.64 32.53
N GLN A 263 34.82 10.50 33.23
CA GLN A 263 34.74 9.17 32.61
C GLN A 263 33.47 9.00 31.76
N ASN A 264 32.37 9.65 32.14
CA ASN A 264 31.09 9.63 31.43
C ASN A 264 30.81 10.98 30.70
N LYS A 265 31.80 11.53 29.98
CA LYS A 265 31.65 12.81 29.25
C LYS A 265 32.40 12.83 27.93
N LEU A 266 31.72 13.26 26.87
CA LEU A 266 32.34 13.61 25.59
C LEU A 266 33.11 14.95 25.67
N GLY A 267 33.91 15.24 24.66
CA GLY A 267 34.75 16.44 24.54
C GLY A 267 36.23 16.21 24.85
N THR A 268 37.03 17.28 24.82
CA THR A 268 38.50 17.23 24.94
C THR A 268 38.99 17.38 26.38
N PHE A 269 39.89 16.49 26.81
CA PHE A 269 40.52 16.50 28.14
C PHE A 269 42.05 16.51 28.00
N SER A 270 42.76 17.16 28.92
CA SER A 270 44.23 17.24 28.88
C SER A 270 44.91 16.36 29.95
N VAL A 271 45.99 15.68 29.56
CA VAL A 271 46.98 15.11 30.49
C VAL A 271 48.32 15.79 30.23
N LYS A 272 48.99 16.28 31.26
CA LYS A 272 50.35 16.82 31.16
C LYS A 272 51.33 15.90 31.85
N LEU A 273 52.30 15.39 31.10
CA LEU A 273 53.38 14.55 31.64
C LEU A 273 54.66 15.37 31.77
N LYS A 274 55.49 14.97 32.75
CA LYS A 274 56.76 15.61 33.08
C LYS A 274 57.85 14.58 33.34
N ALA A 275 58.93 14.66 32.57
CA ALA A 275 60.18 13.96 32.86
C ALA A 275 61.11 14.87 33.67
N THR A 276 62.04 14.32 34.45
CA THR A 276 63.07 15.09 35.17
C THR A 276 64.30 14.20 35.36
N ASP A 277 65.48 14.71 35.00
CA ASP A 277 66.75 13.98 35.07
C ASP A 277 67.38 13.99 36.47
N ALA A 278 68.53 13.32 36.63
CA ALA A 278 69.28 13.30 37.89
C ALA A 278 69.93 14.66 38.24
N SER A 279 70.04 15.57 37.28
CA SER A 279 70.56 16.94 37.42
C SER A 279 69.49 17.97 37.78
N ASN A 280 68.20 17.59 37.74
CA ASN A 280 67.00 18.43 37.88
C ASN A 280 66.67 19.30 36.65
N ASN A 281 67.17 18.97 35.46
CA ASN A 281 66.56 19.46 34.22
C ASN A 281 65.24 18.72 33.98
N SER A 282 64.27 19.36 33.33
CA SER A 282 62.94 18.75 33.13
C SER A 282 62.28 19.22 31.84
N SER A 283 61.71 18.28 31.08
CA SER A 283 60.82 18.53 29.95
C SER A 283 59.39 18.08 30.28
N THR A 284 58.43 18.64 29.55
CA THR A 284 57.00 18.38 29.70
C THR A 284 56.33 18.23 28.34
N ILE A 285 55.29 17.40 28.28
CA ILE A 285 54.53 17.11 27.06
C ILE A 285 53.03 17.08 27.41
N SER A 286 52.20 17.56 26.49
CA SER A 286 50.75 17.65 26.66
C SER A 286 50.05 16.63 25.75
N LEU A 287 49.03 15.95 26.27
CA LEU A 287 48.22 15.00 25.54
C LEU A 287 46.76 15.49 25.60
N HIS A 288 46.14 15.71 24.45
CA HIS A 288 44.76 16.13 24.33
C HIS A 288 43.90 14.97 23.80
N PHE A 289 43.00 14.47 24.64
CA PHE A 289 42.10 13.36 24.33
C PHE A 289 40.70 13.90 24.06
N THR A 290 40.32 13.98 22.78
CA THR A 290 38.95 14.28 22.36
C THR A 290 38.14 12.98 22.36
N ILE A 291 37.13 12.93 23.22
CA ILE A 291 36.26 11.76 23.35
C ILE A 291 34.94 12.04 22.63
N GLU A 292 34.63 11.18 21.67
CA GLU A 292 33.47 11.27 20.79
C GLU A 292 32.69 9.97 20.90
N ASP A 293 31.38 9.99 20.73
CA ASP A 293 30.65 8.75 20.47
C ASP A 293 30.49 8.55 18.97
N THR A 294 30.77 7.34 18.52
CA THR A 294 30.69 6.90 17.12
C THR A 294 29.98 5.54 17.00
N THR A 295 29.35 5.08 18.08
CA THR A 295 28.57 3.85 18.14
C THR A 295 27.12 4.18 17.75
N ASN A 296 26.46 3.31 16.98
CA ASN A 296 25.07 3.54 16.58
C ASN A 296 24.10 2.92 17.60
N PRO A 297 23.00 3.61 17.95
CA PRO A 297 21.96 3.06 18.81
C PRO A 297 21.40 1.72 18.30
N VAL A 298 20.94 0.88 19.23
CA VAL A 298 20.36 -0.43 18.95
C VAL A 298 18.84 -0.37 19.11
N PHE A 299 18.10 -0.68 18.05
CA PHE A 299 16.63 -0.75 18.10
C PHE A 299 16.14 -1.83 19.08
N VAL A 300 15.17 -1.48 19.93
CA VAL A 300 14.52 -2.40 20.88
C VAL A 300 13.00 -2.27 20.79
N GLY A 301 12.30 -3.38 20.55
CA GLY A 301 10.84 -3.44 20.55
C GLY A 301 10.26 -4.39 19.51
N GLU A 302 8.96 -4.30 19.28
CA GLU A 302 8.23 -5.18 18.36
C GLU A 302 8.29 -4.65 16.92
N LYS A 303 8.81 -5.46 15.99
CA LYS A 303 8.80 -5.15 14.55
C LYS A 303 7.46 -5.41 13.85
N SER A 304 6.51 -6.04 14.54
CA SER A 304 5.15 -6.25 14.05
C SER A 304 4.18 -6.05 15.19
N ILE A 305 3.35 -5.01 15.08
CA ILE A 305 2.38 -4.58 16.09
C ILE A 305 0.99 -4.85 15.51
N GLU A 306 0.15 -5.60 16.22
CA GLU A 306 -1.25 -5.85 15.86
C GLU A 306 -2.17 -5.30 16.94
N ILE A 307 -3.13 -4.45 16.56
CA ILE A 307 -4.06 -3.77 17.48
C ILE A 307 -5.47 -3.91 16.93
N ASP A 308 -6.41 -4.38 17.76
CA ASP A 308 -7.83 -4.36 17.43
C ASP A 308 -8.37 -2.92 17.52
N TYR A 309 -9.25 -2.57 16.58
CA TYR A 309 -9.87 -1.25 16.47
C TYR A 309 -10.50 -0.72 17.77
N ASN A 310 -11.03 -1.59 18.64
CA ASN A 310 -11.63 -1.19 19.91
C ASN A 310 -10.60 -0.82 21.00
N ASP A 311 -9.35 -1.29 20.87
CA ASP A 311 -8.25 -0.98 21.78
C ASP A 311 -7.50 0.31 21.39
N LEU A 312 -7.84 0.92 20.24
CA LEU A 312 -7.36 2.25 19.87
C LEU A 312 -7.94 3.33 20.81
N PRO A 313 -7.17 4.38 21.16
CA PRO A 313 -7.68 5.50 21.95
C PRO A 313 -8.76 6.28 21.19
N GLU A 314 -9.62 7.01 21.91
CA GLU A 314 -10.78 7.74 21.35
C GLU A 314 -10.41 8.75 20.25
N ASN A 315 -9.20 9.33 20.31
CA ASN A 315 -8.65 10.22 19.28
C ASN A 315 -8.00 9.50 18.09
N LYS A 316 -7.86 8.17 18.16
CA LYS A 316 -7.19 7.26 17.21
C LYS A 316 -5.72 7.60 16.93
N LEU A 317 -5.05 8.29 17.85
CA LEU A 317 -3.61 8.55 17.77
C LEU A 317 -2.85 7.57 18.66
N LEU A 318 -2.14 6.63 18.03
CA LEU A 318 -1.32 5.63 18.69
C LEU A 318 0.00 6.24 19.15
N ASP A 319 0.41 5.95 20.38
CA ASP A 319 1.73 6.33 20.90
C ASP A 319 2.73 5.18 20.62
N LEU A 320 3.57 5.34 19.62
CA LEU A 320 4.53 4.31 19.21
C LEU A 320 5.64 4.09 20.26
N THR A 321 5.90 5.06 21.14
CA THR A 321 6.93 4.94 22.19
C THR A 321 6.58 3.92 23.28
N GLN A 322 5.37 3.35 23.25
CA GLN A 322 4.94 2.26 24.13
C GLN A 322 5.35 0.87 23.62
N TYR A 323 5.76 0.77 22.35
CA TYR A 323 6.07 -0.50 21.67
C TYR A 323 7.53 -0.60 21.19
N ILE A 324 8.15 0.55 20.90
CA ILE A 324 9.50 0.64 20.33
C ILE A 324 10.31 1.80 20.92
N TYR A 325 11.61 1.57 21.07
CA TYR A 325 12.62 2.55 21.48
C TYR A 325 14.00 2.12 20.93
N ALA A 326 15.07 2.83 21.29
CA ALA A 326 16.44 2.36 21.07
C ALA A 326 17.27 2.46 22.36
N GLU A 327 18.28 1.61 22.49
CA GLU A 327 19.28 1.64 23.56
C GLU A 327 20.65 2.00 23.01
N ASP A 328 21.36 2.86 23.72
CA ASP A 328 22.65 3.43 23.36
C ASP A 328 23.67 3.33 24.51
N ASN A 329 24.95 3.31 24.17
CA ASN A 329 26.07 3.14 25.10
C ASN A 329 26.42 4.41 25.91
N HIS A 330 26.16 5.62 25.38
CA HIS A 330 26.31 6.89 26.10
C HIS A 330 24.97 7.43 26.61
N ASP A 331 23.99 7.57 25.72
CA ASP A 331 22.73 8.27 26.01
C ASP A 331 21.66 7.37 26.64
N GLY A 332 21.84 6.05 26.58
CA GLY A 332 20.93 5.09 27.19
C GLY A 332 19.62 4.94 26.40
N VAL A 333 18.49 5.34 26.96
CA VAL A 333 17.17 5.10 26.32
C VAL A 333 16.80 6.27 25.41
N ILE A 334 16.88 6.03 24.10
CA ILE A 334 16.48 6.97 23.06
C ILE A 334 15.04 6.66 22.64
N HIS A 335 14.18 7.67 22.64
CA HIS A 335 12.80 7.58 22.17
C HIS A 335 12.66 8.15 20.75
N LEU A 336 11.53 7.86 20.09
CA LEU A 336 11.16 8.53 18.85
C LEU A 336 11.02 10.03 19.08
N ASP A 337 11.40 10.82 18.08
CA ASP A 337 11.09 12.26 18.01
C ASP A 337 9.58 12.51 18.19
N ASP A 338 9.23 13.64 18.82
CA ASP A 338 7.86 14.04 19.12
C ASP A 338 6.99 14.14 17.85
N SER A 339 7.58 14.33 16.65
CA SER A 339 6.85 14.32 15.38
C SER A 339 6.38 12.93 14.93
N PHE A 340 7.02 11.85 15.39
CA PHE A 340 6.66 10.46 15.09
C PHE A 340 6.02 9.73 16.28
N LYS A 341 6.14 10.28 17.49
CA LYS A 341 5.58 9.71 18.72
C LYS A 341 4.09 9.37 18.61
N THR A 342 3.27 10.30 18.11
CA THR A 342 1.82 10.07 17.91
C THR A 342 1.49 9.80 16.45
N TYR A 343 1.17 8.55 16.14
CA TYR A 343 0.86 8.07 14.79
C TYR A 343 -0.66 7.95 14.54
N ASN A 344 -1.11 8.24 13.32
CA ASN A 344 -2.51 8.12 12.90
C ASN A 344 -2.65 6.93 11.91
N PRO A 345 -3.09 5.74 12.37
CA PRO A 345 -2.99 4.52 11.59
C PRO A 345 -4.09 4.36 10.53
N LYS A 346 -3.75 3.70 9.42
CA LYS A 346 -4.75 3.25 8.44
C LYS A 346 -5.54 2.07 9.00
N LEU A 347 -6.75 2.36 9.44
CA LEU A 347 -7.69 1.39 10.01
C LEU A 347 -7.93 0.20 9.06
N PHE A 348 -8.07 -1.01 9.62
CA PHE A 348 -8.40 -2.25 8.90
C PHE A 348 -7.40 -2.64 7.81
N THR A 349 -6.14 -2.20 7.95
CA THR A 349 -5.04 -2.49 7.02
C THR A 349 -3.73 -2.75 7.77
N SER A 350 -2.75 -3.29 7.04
CA SER A 350 -1.36 -3.43 7.48
C SER A 350 -0.52 -2.39 6.74
N GLU A 351 0.36 -1.69 7.46
CA GLU A 351 1.21 -0.62 6.96
C GLU A 351 2.65 -0.75 7.48
N GLU A 352 3.62 -0.53 6.61
CA GLU A 352 5.04 -0.45 6.95
C GLU A 352 5.39 1.00 7.32
N ILE A 353 5.90 1.21 8.54
CA ILE A 353 6.30 2.51 9.08
C ILE A 353 7.82 2.50 9.25
N PRO A 354 8.57 3.30 8.47
CA PRO A 354 9.99 3.53 8.74
C PRO A 354 10.14 4.41 9.98
N VAL A 355 11.01 4.02 10.89
CA VAL A 355 11.37 4.75 12.12
C VAL A 355 12.87 4.92 12.20
N THR A 356 13.31 6.07 12.69
CA THR A 356 14.73 6.39 12.90
C THR A 356 14.92 6.86 14.33
N PHE A 357 15.98 6.37 14.97
CA PHE A 357 16.46 6.84 16.26
C PHE A 357 17.85 7.44 16.07
N THR A 358 18.11 8.57 16.73
CA THR A 358 19.36 9.33 16.67
C THR A 358 19.75 9.70 18.10
N ASP A 359 21.03 9.57 18.44
CA ASP A 359 21.60 9.94 19.75
C ASP A 359 21.89 11.45 19.84
N GLU A 360 22.48 11.94 20.95
CA GLU A 360 22.91 13.34 21.07
C GLU A 360 24.19 13.65 20.24
N SER A 361 24.91 12.63 19.77
CA SER A 361 26.16 12.77 18.98
C SER A 361 25.96 12.83 17.46
N GLY A 362 24.81 12.39 16.95
CA GLY A 362 24.46 12.30 15.52
C GLY A 362 24.53 10.90 14.91
N ASN A 363 24.87 9.86 15.68
CA ASN A 363 24.81 8.45 15.24
C ASN A 363 23.34 8.00 15.16
N SER A 364 23.01 7.02 14.31
CA SER A 364 21.61 6.67 14.09
C SER A 364 21.35 5.25 13.56
N ILE A 365 20.16 4.74 13.89
CA ILE A 365 19.61 3.49 13.38
C ILE A 365 18.25 3.74 12.75
N SER A 366 18.00 3.11 11.60
CA SER A 366 16.70 3.12 10.92
C SER A 366 16.17 1.71 10.75
N GLU A 367 14.91 1.52 11.08
CA GLU A 367 14.21 0.24 11.08
C GLU A 367 12.80 0.40 10.50
N THR A 368 12.21 -0.69 10.01
CA THR A 368 10.82 -0.70 9.53
C THR A 368 9.99 -1.58 10.44
N ILE A 369 8.92 -1.02 11.01
CA ILE A 369 7.91 -1.77 11.76
C ILE A 369 6.66 -1.97 10.90
N THR A 370 5.97 -3.09 11.07
CA THR A 370 4.65 -3.33 10.47
C THR A 370 3.57 -3.10 11.51
N LEU A 371 2.72 -2.09 11.31
CA LEU A 371 1.53 -1.86 12.13
C LEU A 371 0.30 -2.40 11.41
N THR A 372 -0.48 -3.25 12.08
CA THR A 372 -1.74 -3.79 11.54
C THR A 372 -2.88 -3.44 12.48
N ILE A 373 -3.86 -2.69 11.97
CA ILE A 373 -5.12 -2.48 12.67
C ILE A 373 -6.12 -3.54 12.20
N THR A 374 -6.59 -4.38 13.11
CA THR A 374 -7.62 -5.39 12.84
C THR A 374 -8.97 -4.97 13.42
N ASP A 375 -10.01 -5.71 13.06
CA ASP A 375 -11.36 -5.52 13.57
C ASP A 375 -11.99 -6.89 13.81
N THR A 376 -12.31 -7.17 15.06
CA THR A 376 -12.92 -8.42 15.51
C THR A 376 -14.41 -8.30 15.84
N ASN A 377 -15.00 -7.10 15.68
CA ASN A 377 -16.42 -6.89 15.95
C ASN A 377 -17.27 -7.45 14.81
N ALA A 378 -18.36 -8.14 15.16
CA ALA A 378 -19.38 -8.53 14.21
C ALA A 378 -20.53 -7.50 14.18
N PRO A 379 -21.17 -7.25 13.01
CA PRO A 379 -22.25 -6.29 12.87
C PRO A 379 -23.41 -6.49 13.83
N ILE A 380 -24.05 -5.39 14.25
CA ILE A 380 -25.25 -5.43 15.07
C ILE A 380 -26.48 -5.44 14.15
N ILE A 381 -27.43 -6.34 14.43
CA ILE A 381 -28.71 -6.44 13.72
C ILE A 381 -29.84 -6.14 14.71
N GLU A 382 -30.38 -4.93 14.66
CA GLU A 382 -31.55 -4.52 15.45
C GLU A 382 -32.86 -4.69 14.66
N GLY A 383 -33.95 -4.85 15.40
CA GLY A 383 -35.30 -5.11 14.89
C GLY A 383 -35.99 -6.24 15.67
N ASP A 384 -37.28 -6.46 15.40
CA ASP A 384 -38.09 -7.43 16.12
C ASP A 384 -37.66 -8.89 15.85
N ASP A 385 -37.74 -9.75 16.87
CA ASP A 385 -37.56 -11.21 16.73
C ASP A 385 -38.81 -11.92 16.14
N GLU A 386 -39.94 -11.22 16.10
CA GLU A 386 -41.16 -11.66 15.45
C GLU A 386 -41.80 -10.51 14.66
N ILE A 387 -41.96 -10.69 13.35
CA ILE A 387 -42.55 -9.71 12.44
C ILE A 387 -43.84 -10.24 11.82
N GLU A 388 -44.84 -9.36 11.68
CA GLU A 388 -46.15 -9.70 11.13
C GLU A 388 -46.45 -8.86 9.87
N ILE A 389 -46.83 -9.54 8.79
CA ILE A 389 -47.18 -8.92 7.50
C ILE A 389 -48.48 -9.52 6.95
N TYR A 390 -49.12 -8.82 6.03
CA TYR A 390 -50.18 -9.36 5.20
C TYR A 390 -49.64 -9.94 3.89
N GLN A 391 -50.41 -10.84 3.27
CA GLN A 391 -50.16 -11.30 1.90
C GLN A 391 -49.96 -10.11 0.95
N TYR A 392 -49.00 -10.23 0.02
CA TYR A 392 -48.66 -9.20 -0.98
C TYR A 392 -48.15 -7.86 -0.44
N GLN A 393 -47.88 -7.72 0.87
CA GLN A 393 -47.31 -6.50 1.46
C GLN A 393 -45.86 -6.24 0.99
N PHE A 394 -45.13 -7.29 0.64
CA PHE A 394 -43.76 -7.25 0.11
C PHE A 394 -43.67 -8.13 -1.15
N SER A 395 -42.82 -7.74 -2.11
CA SER A 395 -42.63 -8.45 -3.38
C SER A 395 -41.72 -9.67 -3.26
N ALA A 396 -40.68 -9.58 -2.45
CA ALA A 396 -39.71 -10.64 -2.21
C ALA A 396 -39.25 -10.67 -0.75
N VAL A 397 -38.70 -11.81 -0.30
CA VAL A 397 -38.22 -11.99 1.08
C VAL A 397 -37.04 -11.06 1.39
N SER A 398 -36.26 -10.68 0.38
CA SER A 398 -35.20 -9.65 0.46
C SER A 398 -35.70 -8.31 0.99
N ASP A 399 -36.94 -7.96 0.68
CA ASP A 399 -37.48 -6.62 0.91
C ASP A 399 -37.72 -6.39 2.42
N LEU A 400 -37.87 -7.49 3.18
CA LEU A 400 -37.94 -7.50 4.64
C LEU A 400 -36.64 -7.00 5.31
N LEU A 401 -35.51 -6.90 4.59
CA LEU A 401 -34.30 -6.21 5.09
C LEU A 401 -34.57 -4.76 5.48
N SER A 402 -35.62 -4.12 4.93
CA SER A 402 -36.05 -2.77 5.30
C SER A 402 -36.64 -2.66 6.72
N LEU A 403 -36.88 -3.78 7.39
CA LEU A 403 -37.39 -3.85 8.78
C LEU A 403 -36.28 -3.95 9.83
N PHE A 404 -35.00 -3.98 9.42
CA PHE A 404 -33.86 -4.17 10.32
C PHE A 404 -32.84 -3.04 10.17
N THR A 405 -32.44 -2.44 11.28
CA THR A 405 -31.23 -1.62 11.35
C THR A 405 -30.04 -2.57 11.41
N ILE A 406 -29.07 -2.37 10.51
CA ILE A 406 -27.85 -3.19 10.44
C ILE A 406 -26.68 -2.23 10.36
N GLU A 407 -25.96 -2.16 11.47
CA GLU A 407 -24.88 -1.22 11.77
C GLU A 407 -23.65 -1.98 12.27
N ASP A 408 -22.52 -1.28 12.30
CA ASP A 408 -21.18 -1.82 12.57
C ASP A 408 -20.25 -0.66 12.98
N ASN A 409 -19.00 -0.94 13.34
CA ASN A 409 -17.97 0.08 13.52
C ASN A 409 -17.52 0.69 12.16
N GLU A 410 -16.37 1.36 12.12
CA GLU A 410 -15.88 1.99 10.88
C GLU A 410 -15.41 1.00 9.79
N SER A 411 -15.34 -0.30 10.08
CA SER A 411 -15.14 -1.39 9.10
C SER A 411 -16.28 -1.40 8.10
N GLY A 412 -17.51 -1.49 8.59
CA GLY A 412 -18.74 -1.25 7.85
C GLY A 412 -19.25 -2.45 7.04
N ILE A 413 -20.56 -2.45 6.79
CA ILE A 413 -21.28 -3.58 6.18
C ILE A 413 -20.87 -3.84 4.71
N LYS A 414 -20.14 -4.94 4.47
CA LYS A 414 -19.86 -5.49 3.13
C LYS A 414 -21.09 -6.15 2.51
N ARG A 415 -21.91 -6.84 3.32
CA ARG A 415 -23.08 -7.60 2.82
C ARG A 415 -24.16 -7.76 3.90
N LYS A 416 -25.41 -7.56 3.52
CA LYS A 416 -26.60 -8.00 4.29
C LYS A 416 -27.59 -8.76 3.42
N TYR A 417 -28.17 -9.84 3.94
CA TYR A 417 -29.10 -10.71 3.21
C TYR A 417 -30.01 -11.50 4.14
N ILE A 418 -31.15 -11.97 3.64
CA ILE A 418 -32.04 -12.89 4.36
C ILE A 418 -31.93 -14.29 3.76
N GLU A 419 -31.64 -15.28 4.62
CA GLU A 419 -31.75 -16.71 4.29
C GLU A 419 -33.14 -17.21 4.72
N SER A 420 -33.88 -17.86 3.81
CA SER A 420 -35.15 -18.50 4.12
C SER A 420 -35.46 -19.65 3.17
N ASN A 421 -36.45 -20.47 3.53
CA ASN A 421 -37.04 -21.50 2.66
C ASN A 421 -38.37 -21.06 2.01
N ILE A 422 -38.75 -19.78 2.15
CA ILE A 422 -40.04 -19.25 1.70
C ILE A 422 -40.01 -19.11 0.17
N ARG A 423 -40.99 -19.72 -0.50
CA ARG A 423 -41.14 -19.65 -1.97
C ARG A 423 -42.25 -18.71 -2.45
N ASP A 424 -43.13 -18.31 -1.54
CA ASP A 424 -44.34 -17.54 -1.86
C ASP A 424 -44.82 -16.75 -0.62
N LEU A 425 -44.78 -15.42 -0.72
CA LEU A 425 -45.30 -14.50 0.32
C LEU A 425 -46.83 -14.34 0.28
N ALA A 426 -47.51 -14.88 -0.73
CA ALA A 426 -48.97 -14.97 -0.76
C ALA A 426 -49.53 -16.11 0.11
N LYS A 427 -48.67 -17.02 0.61
CA LYS A 427 -49.11 -18.11 1.47
C LYS A 427 -49.07 -17.73 2.95
N ALA A 428 -50.24 -17.45 3.52
CA ALA A 428 -50.42 -17.23 4.95
C ALA A 428 -49.89 -18.41 5.79
N GLY A 429 -49.29 -18.11 6.95
CA GLY A 429 -48.62 -19.08 7.81
C GLY A 429 -47.55 -18.44 8.71
N THR A 430 -46.77 -19.28 9.39
CA THR A 430 -45.62 -18.87 10.18
C THR A 430 -44.36 -19.53 9.65
N TYR A 431 -43.29 -18.74 9.48
CA TYR A 431 -42.03 -19.13 8.87
C TYR A 431 -40.86 -18.69 9.76
N GLN A 432 -39.71 -19.33 9.60
CA GLN A 432 -38.45 -18.88 10.19
C GLN A 432 -37.55 -18.32 9.08
N ILE A 433 -37.00 -17.13 9.31
CA ILE A 433 -36.01 -16.50 8.44
C ILE A 433 -34.76 -16.16 9.26
N LYS A 434 -33.62 -16.03 8.61
CA LYS A 434 -32.39 -15.50 9.21
C LYS A 434 -32.00 -14.21 8.52
N VAL A 435 -31.83 -13.14 9.28
CA VAL A 435 -31.17 -11.92 8.82
C VAL A 435 -29.67 -12.10 9.07
N ASN A 436 -28.85 -11.96 8.03
CA ASN A 436 -27.41 -12.11 8.11
C ASN A 436 -26.71 -10.81 7.69
N ALA A 437 -25.66 -10.45 8.42
CA ALA A 437 -24.78 -9.33 8.14
C ALA A 437 -23.31 -9.76 8.19
N ILE A 438 -22.50 -9.18 7.30
CA ILE A 438 -21.06 -9.39 7.17
C ILE A 438 -20.43 -8.03 6.89
N ASP A 439 -19.40 -7.67 7.66
CA ASP A 439 -18.58 -6.45 7.52
C ASP A 439 -17.43 -6.61 6.50
N ASN A 440 -16.58 -5.58 6.40
CA ASN A 440 -15.43 -5.59 5.50
C ASN A 440 -14.26 -6.47 5.99
N SER A 441 -14.11 -6.68 7.29
CA SER A 441 -13.15 -7.63 7.92
C SER A 441 -13.56 -9.10 7.82
N GLN A 442 -14.82 -9.37 7.45
CA GLN A 442 -15.50 -10.68 7.33
C GLN A 442 -16.06 -11.27 8.64
N ASN A 443 -16.21 -10.49 9.71
CA ASN A 443 -16.96 -10.95 10.89
C ASN A 443 -18.47 -11.05 10.54
N GLN A 444 -19.26 -11.78 11.34
CA GLN A 444 -20.60 -12.22 10.91
C GLN A 444 -21.61 -12.31 12.05
N THR A 445 -22.81 -11.77 11.81
CA THR A 445 -23.95 -11.88 12.72
C THR A 445 -25.17 -12.46 12.02
N THR A 446 -25.87 -13.36 12.71
CA THR A 446 -27.13 -13.97 12.25
C THR A 446 -28.22 -13.79 13.31
N LYS A 447 -29.27 -13.03 12.98
CA LYS A 447 -30.50 -12.90 13.79
C LYS A 447 -31.57 -13.86 13.23
N ASN A 448 -32.09 -14.74 14.07
CA ASN A 448 -33.23 -15.60 13.72
C ASN A 448 -34.53 -14.83 13.97
N VAL A 449 -35.47 -14.84 13.02
CA VAL A 449 -36.72 -14.07 13.10
C VAL A 449 -37.92 -14.93 12.69
N THR A 450 -38.99 -14.83 13.48
CA THR A 450 -40.27 -15.48 13.20
C THR A 450 -41.15 -14.57 12.32
N LEU A 451 -41.41 -14.98 11.08
CA LEU A 451 -42.29 -14.24 10.15
C LEU A 451 -43.71 -14.82 10.18
N LYS A 452 -44.70 -14.00 10.52
CA LYS A 452 -46.13 -14.32 10.43
C LYS A 452 -46.76 -13.63 9.23
N ILE A 453 -47.23 -14.40 8.26
CA ILE A 453 -47.99 -13.90 7.11
C ILE A 453 -49.48 -14.15 7.37
N LYS A 454 -50.27 -13.07 7.45
CA LYS A 454 -51.72 -13.11 7.63
C LYS A 454 -52.48 -13.05 6.31
N ASP A 455 -53.54 -13.84 6.23
CA ASP A 455 -54.61 -13.65 5.26
C ASP A 455 -55.47 -12.46 5.68
N GLY A 456 -55.67 -11.52 4.74
CA GLY A 456 -56.50 -10.33 4.92
C GLY A 456 -57.75 -10.31 4.03
N VAL A 457 -58.00 -11.36 3.25
CA VAL A 457 -58.98 -11.37 2.16
C VAL A 457 -60.18 -12.26 2.50
N GLY A 458 -61.33 -11.64 2.72
CA GLY A 458 -62.58 -12.36 2.96
C GLY A 458 -63.07 -13.14 1.72
N PRO A 459 -63.76 -14.29 1.90
CA PRO A 459 -64.30 -15.06 0.78
C PRO A 459 -65.42 -14.33 0.05
N VAL A 460 -65.45 -14.46 -1.28
CA VAL A 460 -66.47 -13.86 -2.15
C VAL A 460 -67.52 -14.88 -2.55
N PHE A 461 -68.80 -14.54 -2.40
CA PHE A 461 -69.92 -15.38 -2.82
C PHE A 461 -70.33 -15.09 -4.27
N PHE A 462 -70.57 -16.15 -5.04
CA PHE A 462 -71.15 -16.08 -6.38
C PHE A 462 -72.42 -16.94 -6.45
N ILE A 463 -73.46 -16.43 -7.11
CA ILE A 463 -74.71 -17.16 -7.36
C ILE A 463 -74.83 -17.34 -8.88
N ASN A 464 -74.77 -18.58 -9.37
CA ASN A 464 -74.94 -18.91 -10.79
C ASN A 464 -76.12 -19.88 -10.98
N VAL A 465 -77.35 -19.33 -10.91
CA VAL A 465 -78.58 -20.04 -11.25
C VAL A 465 -79.40 -19.12 -12.14
N GLN A 466 -79.48 -19.46 -13.43
CA GLN A 466 -80.26 -18.67 -14.40
C GLN A 466 -81.72 -19.12 -14.35
N SER A 467 -82.67 -18.20 -14.11
CA SER A 467 -84.09 -18.58 -13.98
C SER A 467 -84.91 -18.18 -15.20
N LEU A 468 -85.57 -19.15 -15.84
CA LEU A 468 -86.52 -18.93 -16.93
C LEU A 468 -87.95 -19.26 -16.46
N THR A 469 -88.96 -18.65 -17.08
CA THR A 469 -90.37 -19.01 -16.89
C THR A 469 -90.94 -19.42 -18.24
N LEU A 470 -91.53 -20.62 -18.31
CA LEU A 470 -92.07 -21.21 -19.54
C LEU A 470 -93.57 -21.55 -19.36
N SER A 471 -94.30 -21.65 -20.46
CA SER A 471 -95.68 -22.15 -20.44
C SER A 471 -95.70 -23.68 -20.32
N ASN A 472 -96.81 -24.23 -19.81
CA ASN A 472 -97.01 -25.67 -19.68
C ASN A 472 -97.66 -26.34 -20.92
N GLU A 473 -97.72 -25.63 -22.04
CA GLU A 473 -98.38 -26.07 -23.28
C GLU A 473 -97.43 -26.80 -24.23
N GLU A 474 -96.18 -26.34 -24.35
CA GLU A 474 -95.20 -26.84 -25.32
C GLU A 474 -93.85 -27.09 -24.65
N TYR A 475 -93.22 -28.23 -24.97
CA TYR A 475 -91.86 -28.54 -24.54
C TYR A 475 -90.86 -27.65 -25.28
N GLN A 476 -89.87 -27.12 -24.57
CA GLN A 476 -88.78 -26.32 -25.13
C GLN A 476 -87.46 -27.10 -25.06
N SER A 477 -86.78 -27.28 -26.19
CA SER A 477 -85.46 -27.90 -26.24
C SER A 477 -84.42 -27.09 -25.45
N ALA A 478 -83.28 -27.73 -25.17
CA ALA A 478 -82.19 -27.05 -24.49
C ALA A 478 -81.61 -25.91 -25.35
N GLU A 479 -81.58 -26.04 -26.68
CA GLU A 479 -81.26 -24.92 -27.59
C GLU A 479 -82.24 -23.76 -27.43
N GLN A 480 -83.55 -24.03 -27.40
CA GLN A 480 -84.57 -22.98 -27.27
C GLN A 480 -84.47 -22.24 -25.93
N VAL A 481 -84.23 -22.96 -24.83
CA VAL A 481 -84.02 -22.36 -23.50
C VAL A 481 -82.75 -21.53 -23.46
N ILE A 482 -81.65 -22.00 -24.05
CA ILE A 482 -80.39 -21.27 -24.14
C ILE A 482 -80.54 -20.02 -25.03
N SER A 483 -81.26 -20.11 -26.16
CA SER A 483 -81.59 -18.96 -27.00
C SER A 483 -82.40 -17.91 -26.24
N GLN A 484 -83.43 -18.30 -25.47
CA GLN A 484 -84.20 -17.35 -24.65
C GLN A 484 -83.34 -16.68 -23.56
N LEU A 485 -82.41 -17.43 -22.94
CA LEU A 485 -81.44 -16.87 -21.98
C LEU A 485 -80.40 -15.94 -22.63
N MET A 486 -80.08 -16.13 -23.92
CA MET A 486 -79.23 -15.24 -24.72
C MET A 486 -79.98 -14.00 -25.25
N GLU A 487 -81.28 -14.12 -25.49
CA GLU A 487 -82.14 -13.02 -25.94
C GLU A 487 -82.45 -12.05 -24.80
N ASN A 488 -82.82 -12.58 -23.63
CA ASN A 488 -83.12 -11.78 -22.44
C ASN A 488 -81.86 -11.29 -21.68
N GLY A 489 -80.66 -11.70 -22.12
CA GLY A 489 -79.36 -11.27 -21.58
C GLY A 489 -78.89 -11.99 -20.32
N SER A 490 -79.59 -13.03 -19.86
CA SER A 490 -79.19 -13.86 -18.71
C SER A 490 -77.84 -14.55 -18.90
N ILE A 491 -77.52 -14.95 -20.14
CA ILE A 491 -76.21 -15.51 -20.52
C ILE A 491 -75.64 -14.78 -21.75
N LYS A 492 -74.32 -14.86 -21.94
CA LYS A 492 -73.63 -14.25 -23.08
C LYS A 492 -74.11 -14.88 -24.39
N ARG A 493 -74.34 -14.06 -25.41
CA ARG A 493 -74.64 -14.53 -26.78
C ARG A 493 -73.42 -15.26 -27.35
N MET A 494 -73.61 -16.52 -27.74
CA MET A 494 -72.61 -17.37 -28.37
C MET A 494 -73.27 -18.20 -29.49
N LYS A 495 -72.47 -18.75 -30.39
CA LYS A 495 -72.94 -19.73 -31.38
C LYS A 495 -72.69 -21.14 -30.86
N TYR A 496 -73.76 -21.89 -30.61
CA TYR A 496 -73.68 -23.31 -30.30
C TYR A 496 -74.20 -24.14 -31.47
N LYS A 497 -73.49 -25.24 -31.72
CA LYS A 497 -73.78 -26.27 -32.72
C LYS A 497 -74.90 -27.21 -32.25
N LYS A 498 -75.04 -27.38 -30.92
CA LYS A 498 -76.01 -28.24 -30.24
C LYS A 498 -76.10 -27.87 -28.75
N CYS A 499 -77.25 -28.02 -28.11
CA CYS A 499 -77.37 -27.99 -26.64
C CYS A 499 -78.28 -29.11 -26.14
N GLU A 500 -77.95 -29.76 -25.03
CA GLU A 500 -78.72 -30.90 -24.51
C GLU A 500 -78.97 -30.78 -23.00
N TYR A 501 -80.16 -31.17 -22.55
CA TYR A 501 -80.43 -31.36 -21.13
C TYR A 501 -79.65 -32.59 -20.64
N ILE A 502 -78.80 -32.38 -19.63
CA ILE A 502 -78.14 -33.46 -18.88
C ILE A 502 -79.17 -34.14 -17.96
N THR A 503 -80.09 -33.35 -17.40
CA THR A 503 -81.13 -33.78 -16.47
C THR A 503 -82.51 -33.70 -17.10
N LYS A 504 -83.12 -34.86 -17.37
CA LYS A 504 -84.43 -35.00 -18.03
C LYS A 504 -85.65 -34.64 -17.16
N ASP A 505 -85.47 -33.97 -16.02
CA ASP A 505 -86.57 -33.69 -15.09
C ASP A 505 -87.59 -32.72 -15.71
N TYR A 506 -87.13 -31.57 -16.23
CA TYR A 506 -87.99 -30.67 -17.00
C TYR A 506 -88.57 -31.34 -18.26
N GLU A 507 -87.77 -32.09 -19.03
CA GLU A 507 -88.23 -32.84 -20.21
C GLU A 507 -89.39 -33.80 -19.88
N SER A 508 -89.34 -34.45 -18.72
CA SER A 508 -90.37 -35.40 -18.25
C SER A 508 -91.59 -34.72 -17.62
N ASN A 509 -91.51 -33.42 -17.31
CA ASN A 509 -92.48 -32.70 -16.50
C ASN A 509 -92.91 -31.33 -17.07
N TYR A 510 -92.56 -30.99 -18.31
CA TYR A 510 -92.80 -29.68 -18.93
C TYR A 510 -94.27 -29.22 -18.91
N ASN A 511 -95.22 -30.16 -18.87
CA ASN A 511 -96.66 -29.91 -18.83
C ASN A 511 -97.22 -29.77 -17.40
N LYS A 512 -96.43 -30.05 -16.36
CA LYS A 512 -96.78 -29.94 -14.94
C LYS A 512 -96.24 -28.64 -14.36
N LEU A 513 -97.09 -27.89 -13.67
CA LEU A 513 -96.70 -26.68 -12.95
C LEU A 513 -95.65 -27.02 -11.89
N GLY A 514 -94.53 -26.29 -11.87
CA GLY A 514 -93.42 -26.59 -10.98
C GLY A 514 -92.20 -25.68 -11.21
N SER A 515 -91.16 -25.91 -10.42
CA SER A 515 -89.84 -25.30 -10.59
C SER A 515 -88.83 -26.44 -10.68
N TYR A 516 -88.18 -26.57 -11.84
CA TYR A 516 -87.29 -27.69 -12.17
C TYR A 516 -85.87 -27.15 -12.30
N ASP A 517 -84.97 -27.61 -11.43
CA ASP A 517 -83.54 -27.35 -11.53
C ASP A 517 -82.93 -28.30 -12.56
N THR A 518 -82.48 -27.76 -13.69
CA THR A 518 -81.91 -28.55 -14.79
C THR A 518 -80.52 -28.08 -15.19
N GLN A 519 -79.70 -28.99 -15.68
CA GLN A 519 -78.40 -28.72 -16.28
C GLN A 519 -78.48 -28.87 -17.79
N ILE A 520 -77.93 -27.90 -18.51
CA ILE A 520 -77.75 -27.94 -19.97
C ILE A 520 -76.26 -27.96 -20.28
N VAL A 521 -75.84 -28.84 -21.19
CA VAL A 521 -74.53 -28.76 -21.85
C VAL A 521 -74.71 -28.21 -23.25
N CYS A 522 -73.88 -27.25 -23.66
CA CYS A 522 -73.83 -26.73 -25.02
C CYS A 522 -72.48 -27.04 -25.66
N PHE A 523 -72.50 -27.32 -26.95
CA PHE A 523 -71.32 -27.59 -27.77
C PHE A 523 -71.16 -26.48 -28.81
N ASP A 524 -69.98 -25.89 -28.93
CA ASP A 524 -69.68 -24.91 -29.98
C ASP A 524 -69.37 -25.58 -31.34
N GLU A 525 -68.96 -24.80 -32.34
CA GLU A 525 -68.65 -25.31 -33.68
C GLU A 525 -67.44 -26.28 -33.67
N GLU A 526 -66.51 -26.09 -32.73
CA GLU A 526 -65.23 -26.79 -32.54
C GLU A 526 -65.34 -28.06 -31.69
N GLY A 527 -66.32 -28.13 -30.78
CA GLY A 527 -66.61 -29.26 -29.88
C GLY A 527 -66.32 -29.00 -28.39
N ASN A 528 -65.98 -27.77 -28.01
CA ASN A 528 -65.82 -27.38 -26.60
C ASN A 528 -67.19 -27.41 -25.89
N ARG A 529 -67.20 -27.52 -24.55
CA ARG A 529 -68.42 -27.71 -23.76
C ARG A 529 -68.62 -26.63 -22.70
N ASP A 530 -69.70 -25.88 -22.83
CA ASP A 530 -70.22 -25.00 -21.78
C ASP A 530 -71.33 -25.68 -20.97
N PHE A 531 -71.44 -25.36 -19.69
CA PHE A 531 -72.40 -25.95 -18.75
C PHE A 531 -73.22 -24.87 -18.05
N TYR A 532 -74.55 -25.02 -18.06
CA TYR A 532 -75.50 -24.07 -17.51
C TYR A 532 -76.41 -24.71 -16.47
N LEU A 533 -76.49 -24.13 -15.27
CA LEU A 533 -77.48 -24.43 -14.24
C LEU A 533 -78.69 -23.50 -14.41
N VAL A 534 -79.84 -24.08 -14.75
CA VAL A 534 -81.06 -23.34 -15.13
C VAL A 534 -82.25 -23.78 -14.28
N LYS A 535 -82.91 -22.80 -13.64
CA LYS A 535 -84.17 -22.97 -12.91
C LYS A 535 -85.36 -22.68 -13.83
N ILE A 536 -86.00 -23.72 -14.35
CA ILE A 536 -87.15 -23.60 -15.25
C ILE A 536 -88.44 -23.61 -14.43
N ASN A 537 -89.18 -22.50 -14.47
CA ASN A 537 -90.45 -22.33 -13.77
C ASN A 537 -91.61 -22.51 -14.76
N VAL A 538 -92.27 -23.65 -14.71
CA VAL A 538 -93.43 -23.96 -15.57
C VAL A 538 -94.70 -23.35 -14.97
N LYS A 539 -95.37 -22.51 -15.74
CA LYS A 539 -96.63 -21.83 -15.38
C LYS A 539 -97.67 -22.02 -16.49
N TYR A 540 -98.93 -21.69 -16.20
CA TYR A 540 -99.94 -21.60 -17.25
C TYR A 540 -99.55 -20.59 -18.34
N SER A 541 -99.93 -20.86 -19.58
CA SER A 541 -99.87 -19.88 -20.65
C SER A 541 -100.72 -18.64 -20.32
N GLN A 542 -100.22 -17.47 -20.68
CA GLN A 542 -101.00 -16.22 -20.61
C GLN A 542 -101.91 -16.11 -21.84
N GLY A 543 -102.74 -17.14 -22.08
CA GLY A 543 -103.54 -17.32 -23.31
C GLY A 543 -104.98 -17.79 -23.12
N SER A 544 -105.38 -18.33 -21.96
CA SER A 544 -106.71 -18.90 -21.77
C SER A 544 -107.76 -17.89 -21.25
N ASN A 545 -108.38 -17.15 -22.17
CA ASN A 545 -109.51 -16.22 -21.91
C ASN A 545 -110.84 -16.90 -21.46
N PHE A 546 -110.75 -18.10 -20.90
CA PHE A 546 -111.86 -18.82 -20.27
C PHE A 546 -112.05 -18.38 -18.81
N PHE A 547 -110.97 -18.40 -18.01
CA PHE A 547 -111.07 -18.16 -16.57
C PHE A 547 -111.49 -16.73 -16.22
N THR A 548 -111.06 -15.71 -16.96
CA THR A 548 -111.48 -14.31 -16.74
C THR A 548 -113.00 -14.13 -16.88
N ARG A 549 -113.63 -14.80 -17.86
CA ARG A 549 -115.10 -14.78 -18.04
C ARG A 549 -115.84 -15.70 -17.08
N PHE A 550 -115.28 -16.87 -16.76
CA PHE A 550 -115.90 -17.82 -15.83
C PHE A 550 -115.89 -17.30 -14.38
N TYR A 551 -114.75 -16.79 -13.89
CA TYR A 551 -114.66 -16.21 -12.56
C TYR A 551 -115.43 -14.89 -12.41
N SER A 552 -115.46 -14.01 -13.42
CA SER A 552 -116.30 -12.79 -13.33
C SER A 552 -117.79 -13.13 -13.31
N SER A 553 -118.23 -14.14 -14.05
CA SER A 553 -119.61 -14.66 -13.97
C SER A 553 -119.90 -15.29 -12.61
N MET A 554 -119.01 -16.13 -12.05
CA MET A 554 -119.20 -16.68 -10.70
C MET A 554 -119.17 -15.61 -9.61
N ILE A 555 -118.26 -14.63 -9.67
CA ILE A 555 -118.19 -13.54 -8.70
C ILE A 555 -119.47 -12.69 -8.76
N ASN A 556 -120.00 -12.42 -9.95
CA ASN A 556 -121.29 -11.72 -10.08
C ASN A 556 -122.46 -12.58 -9.59
N PHE A 557 -122.49 -13.89 -9.89
CA PHE A 557 -123.48 -14.82 -9.34
C PHE A 557 -123.47 -14.82 -7.81
N PHE A 558 -122.30 -15.01 -7.18
CA PHE A 558 -122.17 -15.01 -5.73
C PHE A 558 -122.46 -13.64 -5.09
N LYS A 559 -122.13 -12.52 -5.75
CA LYS A 559 -122.55 -11.17 -5.30
C LYS A 559 -124.07 -10.99 -5.37
N THR A 560 -124.71 -11.39 -6.47
CA THR A 560 -126.17 -11.30 -6.62
C THR A 560 -126.88 -12.22 -5.63
N LEU A 561 -126.37 -13.43 -5.40
CA LEU A 561 -126.85 -14.36 -4.38
C LEU A 561 -126.68 -13.79 -2.97
N TRP A 562 -125.53 -13.19 -2.67
CA TRP A 562 -125.27 -12.55 -1.37
C TRP A 562 -126.22 -11.39 -1.09
N GLU A 563 -126.46 -10.50 -2.06
CA GLU A 563 -127.43 -9.42 -1.89
C GLU A 563 -128.89 -9.92 -1.79
N HIS A 564 -129.24 -11.04 -2.43
CA HIS A 564 -130.54 -11.70 -2.20
C HIS A 564 -130.66 -12.27 -0.78
N ILE A 565 -129.64 -12.99 -0.29
CA ILE A 565 -129.58 -13.52 1.08
C ILE A 565 -129.65 -12.38 2.10
N LYS A 566 -128.84 -11.33 1.90
CA LYS A 566 -128.80 -10.13 2.74
C LYS A 566 -130.14 -9.39 2.74
N THR A 567 -130.83 -9.29 1.60
CA THR A 567 -132.18 -8.71 1.50
C THR A 567 -133.24 -9.59 2.18
N LEU A 568 -133.13 -10.92 2.08
CA LEU A 568 -134.00 -11.86 2.78
C LEU A 568 -133.85 -11.70 4.30
N PHE A 569 -132.61 -11.69 4.81
CA PHE A 569 -132.34 -11.45 6.23
C PHE A 569 -132.78 -10.04 6.67
N TYR A 570 -132.60 -9.00 5.86
CA TYR A 570 -133.13 -7.66 6.19
C TYR A 570 -134.66 -7.64 6.32
N LYS A 571 -135.38 -8.35 5.44
CA LYS A 571 -136.84 -8.50 5.52
C LYS A 571 -137.26 -9.29 6.75
N ILE A 572 -136.58 -10.39 7.07
CA ILE A 572 -136.84 -11.20 8.27
C ILE A 572 -136.57 -10.40 9.56
N VAL A 573 -135.45 -9.70 9.66
CA VAL A 573 -135.09 -8.88 10.83
C VAL A 573 -136.05 -7.69 11.00
N ASN A 574 -136.59 -7.13 9.93
CA ASN A 574 -137.62 -6.09 10.02
C ASN A 574 -139.02 -6.66 10.33
N PHE A 575 -139.32 -7.90 9.92
CA PHE A 575 -140.57 -8.58 10.28
C PHE A 575 -140.64 -8.90 11.78
N PHE A 576 -139.50 -9.18 12.43
CA PHE A 576 -139.38 -9.30 13.90
C PHE A 576 -139.12 -7.96 14.62
N LYS A 577 -139.46 -6.83 13.99
CA LYS A 577 -139.41 -5.46 14.57
C LYS A 577 -140.74 -4.70 14.45
N GLN A 578 -141.82 -5.40 14.11
CA GLN A 578 -143.21 -5.00 14.30
C GLN A 578 -143.85 -5.90 15.35
#